data_AF-A0A9X2DPX0-F1
#
_entry.id   AF-A0A9X2DPX0-F1
#
_cell.length_a   1.000
_cell.length_b   1.000
_cell.length_c   1.000
_cell.angle_alpha   90.00
_cell.angle_beta   90.00
_cell.angle_gamma   90.00
#
_symmetry.space_group_name_H-M   'P 1'
#
loop_
_entity.id
_entity.type
_entity.pdbx_description
1 polymer ?
#
loop_
_entity_poly.entity_id
_entity_poly.type
_entity_poly.pdbx_seq_one_letter_code
_entity_poly.pdbx_strand_id
1 'polypeptide(L)'
;MTKQKWIIVIILLMGLTGYTLWNEQAEQTVAPQEEESQQEEEPSETESEAEEFFNPLSVQIPEATREEWDQLKLSRTRGLTRARELENTITPEIEIPFKEGGQESLIIEEIWYTPDQVHVFYSVDLSEEIHEYYNLPVLSGRLRIGGEGELESNGSYSNQWMTDEARMVEGRYHDRLIFDPVRNENGEVIRQISELHLFDLTLHKGGKSYELNEVSIPMELDFDQVETVSIPIEQAFSADGNSIYMEELRITPFGMELFFRDESEDGDPLLDLAVDLVSKDETTIGFFYQGMFRENEEKFIQFEPVDELPTEFELKVQRATYVSDQDVSFAIPLIRDSLLLSIDRSQQEIYEESIGTWFGAELVFQEATYSQNTLEWTLLVKANENATRSLAIPYFTEASFYERTGFESGRPPLYLTYKTGDQPVNDLHTIGMNGNIDDLGQHISVELSGIRQLEADELVVQIENVTYTQHFTDSLSVSFSPDN
;
A
#
# COMPACT_ATOMS: atom_id res chain seq x y z
N MET A 1 -22.20 -20.98 52.01
CA MET A 1 -21.98 -20.56 50.60
C MET A 1 -20.53 -20.16 50.45
N THR A 2 -19.83 -20.69 49.45
CA THR A 2 -18.40 -20.42 49.20
C THR A 2 -18.23 -19.07 48.51
N LYS A 3 -17.12 -18.36 48.78
CA LYS A 3 -16.81 -17.03 48.23
C LYS A 3 -16.94 -16.95 46.69
N GLN A 4 -16.66 -18.05 45.98
CA GLN A 4 -16.86 -18.15 44.53
C GLN A 4 -18.31 -17.94 44.07
N LYS A 5 -19.32 -18.36 44.86
CA LYS A 5 -20.73 -18.16 44.49
C LYS A 5 -21.15 -16.70 44.54
N TRP A 6 -20.53 -15.88 45.39
CA TRP A 6 -20.82 -14.45 45.47
C TRP A 6 -20.23 -13.67 44.30
N ILE A 7 -19.05 -14.05 43.81
CA ILE A 7 -18.41 -13.41 42.65
C ILE A 7 -19.27 -13.60 41.39
N ILE A 8 -19.80 -14.81 41.16
CA ILE A 8 -20.68 -15.10 40.02
C ILE A 8 -21.99 -14.28 40.10
N VAL A 9 -22.57 -14.14 41.29
CA VAL A 9 -23.80 -13.35 41.49
C VAL A 9 -23.54 -11.86 41.22
N ILE A 10 -22.39 -11.34 41.63
CA ILE A 10 -22.02 -9.94 41.40
C ILE A 10 -21.79 -9.67 39.91
N ILE A 11 -21.09 -10.56 39.19
CA ILE A 11 -20.87 -10.43 37.74
C ILE A 11 -22.20 -10.47 36.97
N LEU A 12 -23.11 -11.38 37.34
CA LEU A 12 -24.44 -11.45 36.74
C LEU A 12 -25.28 -10.20 37.01
N LEU A 13 -25.19 -9.63 38.21
CA LEU A 13 -25.88 -8.38 38.53
C LEU A 13 -25.33 -7.19 37.75
N MET A 14 -24.00 -7.08 37.62
CA MET A 14 -23.37 -6.02 36.81
C MET A 14 -23.77 -6.12 35.33
N GLY A 15 -23.77 -7.35 34.78
CA GLY A 15 -24.22 -7.60 33.41
C GLY A 15 -25.68 -7.23 33.17
N LEU A 16 -26.57 -7.52 34.14
CA LEU A 16 -27.98 -7.12 34.05
C LEU A 16 -28.15 -5.61 34.07
N THR A 17 -27.44 -4.89 34.95
CA THR A 17 -27.50 -3.41 35.00
C THR A 17 -26.92 -2.76 33.75
N GLY A 18 -25.85 -3.32 33.16
CA GLY A 18 -25.29 -2.84 31.90
C GLY A 18 -26.27 -3.01 30.74
N TYR A 19 -26.94 -4.16 30.66
CA TYR A 19 -27.93 -4.45 29.63
C TYR A 19 -29.16 -3.53 29.72
N THR A 20 -29.66 -3.23 30.93
CA THR A 20 -30.79 -2.31 31.10
C THR A 20 -30.45 -0.88 30.70
N LEU A 21 -29.24 -0.40 31.03
CA LEU A 21 -28.79 0.94 30.65
C LEU A 21 -28.62 1.07 29.13
N TRP A 22 -28.12 0.03 28.47
CA TRP A 22 -27.93 0.05 27.02
C TRP A 22 -29.26 0.09 26.25
N ASN A 23 -30.27 -0.69 26.67
CA ASN A 23 -31.60 -0.65 26.04
C ASN A 23 -32.33 0.68 26.29
N GLU A 24 -32.19 1.28 27.48
CA GLU A 24 -32.83 2.57 27.79
C GLU A 24 -32.24 3.71 26.92
N GLN A 25 -30.96 3.60 26.53
CA GLN A 25 -30.32 4.54 25.62
C GLN A 25 -30.72 4.33 24.15
N ALA A 26 -31.00 3.09 23.74
CA ALA A 26 -31.46 2.76 22.39
C ALA A 26 -32.93 3.16 22.14
N GLU A 27 -33.77 3.20 23.18
CA GLU A 27 -35.17 3.64 23.06
C GLU A 27 -35.33 5.18 23.01
N GLN A 28 -34.31 5.96 23.40
CA GLN A 28 -34.37 7.43 23.33
C GLN A 28 -34.01 8.03 21.96
N THR A 29 -33.46 7.25 21.03
CA THR A 29 -33.05 7.72 19.70
C THR A 29 -34.10 7.57 18.61
N VAL A 30 -35.30 7.06 18.92
CA VAL A 30 -36.39 6.92 17.95
C VAL A 30 -37.71 7.42 18.53
N ALA A 31 -37.88 8.75 18.52
CA ALA A 31 -39.19 9.38 18.60
C ALA A 31 -39.39 10.25 17.34
N PRO A 32 -40.48 10.05 16.57
CA PRO A 32 -40.76 10.86 15.40
C PRO A 32 -41.36 12.20 15.81
N GLN A 33 -40.77 13.31 15.36
CA GLN A 33 -41.43 14.61 15.39
C GLN A 33 -42.32 14.75 14.15
N GLU A 34 -43.62 14.54 14.33
CA GLU A 34 -44.64 15.21 13.54
C GLU A 34 -44.84 16.61 14.14
N GLU A 35 -44.65 17.66 13.34
CA GLU A 35 -45.40 18.90 13.54
C GLU A 35 -45.56 19.62 12.18
N GLU A 36 -46.83 19.91 11.89
CA GLU A 36 -47.32 20.65 10.74
C GLU A 36 -46.81 22.09 10.76
N SER A 37 -46.30 22.57 9.62
CA SER A 37 -46.39 23.99 9.28
C SER A 37 -46.73 24.11 7.81
N GLN A 38 -48.01 24.39 7.54
CA GLN A 38 -48.49 24.86 6.24
C GLN A 38 -47.91 26.25 6.00
N GLN A 39 -47.02 26.35 5.01
CA GLN A 39 -46.66 27.61 4.38
C GLN A 39 -46.93 27.44 2.89
N GLU A 40 -47.93 28.18 2.38
CA GLU A 40 -48.15 28.37 0.95
C GLU A 40 -46.91 29.06 0.37
N GLU A 41 -46.04 28.28 -0.28
CA GLU A 41 -45.04 28.80 -1.20
C GLU A 41 -45.59 28.67 -2.64
N GLU A 42 -45.48 29.78 -3.36
CA GLU A 42 -45.80 29.88 -4.78
C GLU A 42 -45.00 28.85 -5.59
N PRO A 43 -45.54 28.32 -6.71
CA PRO A 43 -44.81 27.35 -7.51
C PRO A 43 -43.59 28.03 -8.15
N SER A 44 -42.40 27.81 -7.58
CA SER A 44 -41.15 28.13 -8.27
C SER A 44 -40.97 27.12 -9.39
N GLU A 45 -40.92 27.63 -10.62
CA GLU A 45 -40.52 26.91 -11.84
C GLU A 45 -39.06 26.44 -11.74
N THR A 46 -38.79 25.43 -10.90
CA THR A 46 -37.43 24.89 -10.72
C THR A 46 -37.43 23.40 -10.32
N GLU A 47 -38.48 22.67 -10.72
CA GLU A 47 -38.53 21.19 -10.66
C GLU A 47 -38.34 20.54 -12.04
N SER A 48 -37.51 21.13 -12.92
CA SER A 48 -37.16 20.50 -14.20
C SER A 48 -35.66 20.31 -14.44
N GLU A 49 -34.79 20.61 -13.46
CA GLU A 49 -33.33 20.48 -13.62
C GLU A 49 -32.70 19.41 -12.71
N ALA A 50 -33.48 18.77 -11.83
CA ALA A 50 -33.00 17.71 -10.94
C ALA A 50 -33.16 16.27 -11.49
N GLU A 51 -33.78 16.09 -12.65
CA GLU A 51 -33.94 14.77 -13.30
C GLU A 51 -32.93 14.50 -14.45
N GLU A 52 -32.01 15.42 -14.76
CA GLU A 52 -31.03 15.21 -15.86
C GLU A 52 -29.70 14.51 -15.42
N PHE A 53 -29.50 14.21 -14.13
CA PHE A 53 -28.22 13.67 -13.64
C PHE A 53 -28.09 12.14 -13.60
N PHE A 54 -29.08 11.39 -14.08
CA PHE A 54 -28.96 9.94 -14.28
C PHE A 54 -29.46 9.54 -15.67
N ASN A 55 -28.83 10.07 -16.70
CA ASN A 55 -28.86 9.38 -17.98
C ASN A 55 -27.96 8.14 -17.82
N PRO A 56 -28.48 6.89 -17.85
CA PRO A 56 -27.62 5.71 -17.83
C PRO A 56 -26.66 5.84 -19.01
N LEU A 57 -25.37 6.03 -18.72
CA LEU A 57 -24.33 6.11 -19.72
C LEU A 57 -24.49 4.89 -20.63
N SER A 58 -24.95 5.11 -21.85
CA SER A 58 -25.00 4.06 -22.85
C SER A 58 -23.57 3.68 -23.17
N VAL A 59 -23.16 2.48 -22.73
CA VAL A 59 -21.80 2.00 -22.96
C VAL A 59 -21.75 1.40 -24.34
N GLN A 60 -20.92 1.96 -25.20
CA GLN A 60 -20.54 1.31 -26.46
C GLN A 60 -19.22 0.58 -26.21
N ILE A 61 -19.27 -0.75 -26.22
CA ILE A 61 -18.08 -1.58 -26.19
C ILE A 61 -17.43 -1.50 -27.58
N PRO A 62 -16.15 -1.13 -27.70
CA PRO A 62 -15.52 -1.04 -29.01
C PRO A 62 -15.42 -2.42 -29.68
N GLU A 63 -15.83 -2.50 -30.95
CA GLU A 63 -15.52 -3.63 -31.83
C GLU A 63 -14.02 -3.63 -32.17
N ALA A 64 -13.42 -4.82 -32.21
CA ALA A 64 -12.02 -5.04 -32.53
C ALA A 64 -11.82 -6.35 -33.29
N THR A 65 -10.76 -6.39 -34.10
CA THR A 65 -10.22 -7.63 -34.68
C THR A 65 -9.49 -8.46 -33.62
N ARG A 66 -9.21 -9.74 -33.93
CA ARG A 66 -8.45 -10.61 -33.03
C ARG A 66 -7.05 -10.06 -32.77
N GLU A 67 -6.43 -9.49 -33.79
CA GLU A 67 -5.14 -8.84 -33.71
C GLU A 67 -5.18 -7.58 -32.81
N GLU A 68 -6.21 -6.74 -32.93
CA GLU A 68 -6.37 -5.56 -32.07
C GLU A 68 -6.60 -5.94 -30.59
N TRP A 69 -7.37 -7.00 -30.33
CA TRP A 69 -7.51 -7.55 -28.98
C TRP A 69 -6.18 -8.07 -28.44
N ASP A 70 -5.43 -8.81 -29.25
CA ASP A 70 -4.14 -9.34 -28.82
C ASP A 70 -3.14 -8.22 -28.52
N GLN A 71 -3.06 -7.18 -29.38
CA GLN A 71 -2.26 -6.00 -29.13
C GLN A 71 -2.67 -5.26 -27.85
N LEU A 72 -3.98 -5.20 -27.57
CA LEU A 72 -4.47 -4.63 -26.33
C LEU A 72 -3.98 -5.43 -25.12
N LYS A 73 -4.10 -6.77 -25.16
CA LYS A 73 -3.60 -7.66 -24.09
C LYS A 73 -2.13 -7.40 -23.80
N LEU A 74 -1.30 -7.38 -24.84
CA LEU A 74 0.14 -7.11 -24.74
C LEU A 74 0.41 -5.72 -24.16
N SER A 75 -0.27 -4.67 -24.65
CA SER A 75 -0.06 -3.30 -24.17
C SER A 75 -0.48 -3.05 -22.71
N ARG A 76 -1.40 -3.87 -22.19
CA ARG A 76 -1.99 -3.73 -20.83
C ARG A 76 -1.49 -4.79 -19.85
N THR A 77 -0.61 -5.67 -20.30
CA THR A 77 -0.08 -6.78 -19.50
C THR A 77 1.41 -6.87 -19.78
N ARG A 78 2.19 -6.03 -19.10
CA ARG A 78 3.65 -5.98 -19.25
C ARG A 78 4.25 -7.37 -19.04
N GLY A 79 5.16 -7.79 -19.90
CA GLY A 79 5.83 -9.09 -19.82
C GLY A 79 5.08 -10.23 -20.51
N LEU A 80 3.83 -10.03 -20.92
CA LEU A 80 3.04 -11.08 -21.56
C LEU A 80 3.66 -11.56 -22.88
N THR A 81 4.32 -10.68 -23.63
CA THR A 81 5.00 -11.03 -24.89
C THR A 81 6.09 -12.06 -24.61
N ARG A 82 7.00 -11.73 -23.69
CA ARG A 82 8.10 -12.60 -23.27
C ARG A 82 7.60 -13.90 -22.65
N ALA A 83 6.56 -13.83 -21.82
CA ALA A 83 5.96 -15.01 -21.22
C ALA A 83 5.45 -16.00 -22.28
N ARG A 84 4.80 -15.52 -23.35
CA ARG A 84 4.35 -16.36 -24.47
C ARG A 84 5.52 -16.94 -25.27
N GLU A 85 6.52 -16.14 -25.59
CA GLU A 85 7.71 -16.58 -26.33
C GLU A 85 8.46 -17.70 -25.60
N LEU A 86 8.45 -17.64 -24.26
CA LEU A 86 9.08 -18.63 -23.38
C LEU A 86 8.12 -19.73 -22.91
N GLU A 87 6.91 -19.82 -23.51
CA GLU A 87 5.90 -20.85 -23.19
C GLU A 87 5.49 -20.88 -21.70
N ASN A 88 5.53 -19.75 -21.01
CA ASN A 88 5.10 -19.57 -19.62
C ASN A 88 3.63 -19.13 -19.47
N THR A 89 2.89 -19.05 -20.58
CA THR A 89 1.43 -18.89 -20.57
C THR A 89 0.76 -20.19 -20.99
N ILE A 90 -0.49 -20.35 -20.55
CA ILE A 90 -1.30 -21.53 -20.91
C ILE A 90 -2.51 -21.06 -21.68
N THR A 91 -2.80 -21.72 -22.79
CA THR A 91 -4.00 -21.48 -23.61
C THR A 91 -4.92 -22.69 -23.54
N PRO A 92 -5.68 -22.86 -22.45
CA PRO A 92 -6.41 -24.10 -22.21
C PRO A 92 -7.67 -24.22 -23.10
N GLU A 93 -8.17 -23.09 -23.63
CA GLU A 93 -9.37 -23.01 -24.49
C GLU A 93 -10.59 -23.74 -23.90
N ILE A 94 -10.82 -23.58 -22.59
CA ILE A 94 -11.89 -24.29 -21.88
C ILE A 94 -13.23 -23.56 -22.06
N GLU A 95 -14.19 -24.25 -22.65
CA GLU A 95 -15.56 -23.78 -22.84
C GLU A 95 -16.48 -24.20 -21.68
N ILE A 96 -17.09 -23.22 -21.01
CA ILE A 96 -17.99 -23.38 -19.87
C ILE A 96 -19.40 -22.92 -20.26
N PRO A 97 -20.36 -23.83 -20.46
CA PRO A 97 -21.75 -23.45 -20.72
C PRO A 97 -22.40 -22.92 -19.44
N PHE A 98 -23.11 -21.78 -19.52
CA PHE A 98 -23.72 -21.14 -18.35
C PHE A 98 -25.26 -21.03 -18.40
N LYS A 99 -25.90 -21.59 -19.44
CA LYS A 99 -27.36 -21.59 -19.62
C LYS A 99 -27.87 -22.99 -19.89
N GLU A 100 -28.84 -23.46 -19.11
CA GLU A 100 -29.43 -24.79 -19.30
C GLU A 100 -30.03 -24.95 -20.71
N GLY A 101 -29.46 -25.87 -21.49
CA GLY A 101 -29.90 -26.18 -22.86
C GLY A 101 -29.45 -25.21 -23.96
N GLY A 102 -28.52 -24.28 -23.68
CA GLY A 102 -28.20 -23.15 -24.56
C GLY A 102 -26.78 -23.13 -25.13
N GLN A 103 -26.66 -22.46 -26.29
CA GLN A 103 -25.46 -22.22 -27.12
C GLN A 103 -24.53 -21.12 -26.59
N GLU A 104 -24.74 -20.63 -25.36
CA GLU A 104 -23.95 -19.55 -24.78
C GLU A 104 -22.91 -20.13 -23.83
N SER A 105 -21.66 -19.72 -24.01
CA SER A 105 -20.54 -20.19 -23.24
C SER A 105 -19.57 -19.07 -22.87
N LEU A 106 -18.87 -19.29 -21.76
CA LEU A 106 -17.65 -18.58 -21.42
C LEU A 106 -16.48 -19.43 -21.88
N ILE A 107 -15.45 -18.81 -22.47
CA ILE A 107 -14.22 -19.50 -22.86
C ILE A 107 -13.07 -18.87 -22.09
N ILE A 108 -12.30 -19.70 -21.39
CA ILE A 108 -11.01 -19.29 -20.82
C ILE A 108 -9.97 -19.45 -21.94
N GLU A 109 -9.44 -18.33 -22.41
CA GLU A 109 -8.57 -18.29 -23.59
C GLU A 109 -7.11 -18.49 -23.21
N GLU A 110 -6.66 -17.80 -22.16
CA GLU A 110 -5.26 -17.73 -21.80
C GLU A 110 -5.10 -17.43 -20.30
N ILE A 111 -4.12 -18.06 -19.67
CA ILE A 111 -3.75 -17.84 -18.28
C ILE A 111 -2.25 -17.53 -18.21
N TRP A 112 -1.90 -16.50 -17.46
CA TRP A 112 -0.53 -16.19 -17.11
C TRP A 112 -0.43 -16.01 -15.59
N TYR A 113 0.28 -16.92 -14.93
CA TYR A 113 0.46 -16.93 -13.48
C TYR A 113 1.83 -16.34 -13.15
N THR A 114 1.87 -15.26 -12.35
CA THR A 114 3.10 -14.61 -11.87
C THR A 114 3.15 -14.58 -10.33
N PRO A 115 4.32 -14.28 -9.74
CA PRO A 115 4.42 -14.07 -8.29
C PRO A 115 3.65 -12.87 -7.75
N ASP A 116 3.16 -11.98 -8.62
CA ASP A 116 2.45 -10.76 -8.21
C ASP A 116 0.95 -10.85 -8.53
N GLN A 117 0.59 -11.45 -9.66
CA GLN A 117 -0.78 -11.53 -10.18
C GLN A 117 -1.00 -12.77 -11.04
N VAL A 118 -2.23 -13.25 -11.08
CA VAL A 118 -2.68 -14.28 -12.03
C VAL A 118 -3.68 -13.68 -12.99
N HIS A 119 -3.32 -13.62 -14.27
CA HIS A 119 -4.16 -13.09 -15.33
C HIS A 119 -4.93 -14.21 -16.01
N VAL A 120 -6.25 -14.07 -16.12
CA VAL A 120 -7.14 -14.98 -16.84
C VAL A 120 -7.88 -14.20 -17.91
N PHE A 121 -7.51 -14.40 -19.17
CA PHE A 121 -8.20 -13.82 -20.32
C PHE A 121 -9.36 -14.73 -20.73
N TYR A 122 -10.55 -14.15 -20.86
CA TYR A 122 -11.76 -14.90 -21.16
C TYR A 122 -12.61 -14.21 -22.22
N SER A 123 -13.52 -14.99 -22.83
CA SER A 123 -14.53 -14.46 -23.74
C SER A 123 -15.92 -15.02 -23.46
N VAL A 124 -16.96 -14.22 -23.67
CA VAL A 124 -18.36 -14.59 -23.39
C VAL A 124 -19.23 -14.28 -24.60
N ASP A 125 -20.15 -15.18 -24.95
CA ASP A 125 -21.16 -14.88 -25.96
C ASP A 125 -22.03 -13.68 -25.55
N LEU A 126 -22.19 -12.71 -26.44
CA LEU A 126 -23.07 -11.56 -26.24
C LEU A 126 -24.30 -11.70 -27.16
N SER A 127 -25.36 -12.32 -26.64
CA SER A 127 -26.57 -12.63 -27.42
C SER A 127 -27.57 -11.47 -27.53
N GLU A 128 -27.40 -10.40 -26.74
CA GLU A 128 -28.31 -9.25 -26.66
C GLU A 128 -27.50 -7.94 -26.70
N GLU A 129 -28.06 -6.87 -27.27
CA GLU A 129 -27.46 -5.54 -27.21
C GLU A 129 -27.48 -5.05 -25.75
N ILE A 130 -26.30 -4.98 -25.12
CA ILE A 130 -26.15 -4.49 -23.75
C ILE A 130 -26.00 -2.97 -23.81
N HIS A 131 -27.01 -2.25 -23.32
CA HIS A 131 -27.04 -0.79 -23.37
C HIS A 131 -26.59 -0.11 -22.07
N GLU A 132 -26.45 -0.84 -20.97
CA GLU A 132 -26.12 -0.28 -19.66
C GLU A 132 -24.82 -0.89 -19.12
N TYR A 133 -23.97 -0.04 -18.52
CA TYR A 133 -22.68 -0.42 -17.93
C TYR A 133 -22.78 -1.60 -16.95
N TYR A 134 -23.78 -1.58 -16.07
CA TYR A 134 -23.97 -2.62 -15.04
C TYR A 134 -24.44 -3.97 -15.60
N ASN A 135 -24.78 -4.03 -16.90
CA ASN A 135 -25.21 -5.24 -17.55
C ASN A 135 -24.08 -5.92 -18.33
N LEU A 136 -22.89 -5.31 -18.41
CA LEU A 136 -21.71 -5.89 -19.06
C LEU A 136 -21.32 -7.23 -18.41
N PRO A 137 -20.79 -8.20 -19.19
CA PRO A 137 -20.32 -9.46 -18.63
C PRO A 137 -19.15 -9.24 -17.65
N VAL A 138 -19.33 -9.67 -16.41
CA VAL A 138 -18.32 -9.56 -15.34
C VAL A 138 -18.14 -10.95 -14.74
N LEU A 139 -16.93 -11.51 -14.83
CA LEU A 139 -16.57 -12.78 -14.23
C LEU A 139 -15.96 -12.53 -12.84
N SER A 140 -16.36 -13.31 -11.86
CA SER A 140 -15.76 -13.34 -10.53
C SER A 140 -15.57 -14.78 -10.08
N GLY A 141 -14.72 -15.01 -9.09
CA GLY A 141 -14.55 -16.32 -8.48
C GLY A 141 -13.29 -16.41 -7.63
N ARG A 142 -12.84 -17.63 -7.41
CA ARG A 142 -11.68 -17.95 -6.58
C ARG A 142 -10.70 -18.86 -7.30
N LEU A 143 -9.47 -18.81 -6.83
CA LEU A 143 -8.33 -19.55 -7.32
C LEU A 143 -7.76 -20.40 -6.19
N ARG A 144 -7.47 -21.67 -6.46
CA ARG A 144 -6.66 -22.53 -5.60
C ARG A 144 -5.64 -23.31 -6.42
N ILE A 145 -4.57 -23.74 -5.78
CA ILE A 145 -3.61 -24.69 -6.34
C ILE A 145 -3.86 -26.03 -5.66
N GLY A 146 -3.95 -27.12 -6.44
CA GLY A 146 -4.21 -28.48 -5.92
C GLY A 146 -5.65 -28.76 -5.44
N GLY A 147 -5.84 -29.88 -4.74
CA GLY A 147 -7.14 -30.46 -4.37
C GLY A 147 -7.81 -29.89 -3.09
N GLU A 148 -8.97 -30.43 -2.69
CA GLU A 148 -9.77 -29.93 -1.55
C GLU A 148 -8.94 -29.70 -0.26
N GLY A 149 -8.87 -28.44 0.21
CA GLY A 149 -8.23 -28.04 1.45
C GLY A 149 -7.00 -27.14 1.32
N GLU A 150 -6.61 -26.78 0.10
CA GLU A 150 -5.43 -25.96 -0.17
C GLU A 150 -5.76 -24.48 -0.38
N LEU A 151 -4.75 -23.66 -0.15
CA LEU A 151 -4.83 -22.22 0.07
C LEU A 151 -5.49 -21.49 -1.09
N GLU A 152 -6.26 -20.46 -0.78
CA GLU A 152 -7.17 -19.80 -1.73
C GLU A 152 -6.81 -18.33 -1.92
N SER A 153 -7.07 -17.84 -3.12
CA SER A 153 -7.05 -16.42 -3.45
C SER A 153 -8.39 -15.98 -4.03
N ASN A 154 -8.83 -14.79 -3.66
CA ASN A 154 -10.05 -14.20 -4.21
C ASN A 154 -9.70 -13.43 -5.50
N GLY A 155 -10.49 -13.64 -6.54
CA GLY A 155 -10.42 -12.81 -7.73
C GLY A 155 -10.89 -11.40 -7.40
N SER A 156 -10.13 -10.40 -7.84
CA SER A 156 -10.53 -9.01 -7.77
C SER A 156 -10.27 -8.36 -9.12
N TYR A 157 -11.19 -7.51 -9.57
CA TYR A 157 -10.84 -6.52 -10.56
C TYR A 157 -9.87 -5.56 -9.88
N SER A 158 -8.57 -5.70 -10.15
CA SER A 158 -7.62 -4.70 -9.67
C SER A 158 -8.06 -3.34 -10.20
N ASN A 159 -7.85 -2.29 -9.40
CA ASN A 159 -8.25 -0.91 -9.66
C ASN A 159 -7.63 -0.28 -10.95
N GLN A 160 -7.12 -1.08 -11.90
CA GLN A 160 -6.39 -0.66 -13.10
C GLN A 160 -6.99 -1.15 -14.43
N TRP A 161 -8.03 -1.99 -14.43
CA TRP A 161 -8.75 -2.37 -15.66
C TRP A 161 -10.20 -1.91 -15.53
N MET A 162 -10.50 -0.76 -16.14
CA MET A 162 -11.86 -0.27 -16.23
C MET A 162 -12.59 -1.10 -17.30
N THR A 163 -13.88 -1.41 -17.11
CA THR A 163 -14.64 -2.24 -18.06
C THR A 163 -14.80 -1.62 -19.47
N ASP A 164 -14.30 -0.40 -19.69
CA ASP A 164 -14.13 0.24 -21.00
C ASP A 164 -12.92 -0.30 -21.80
N GLU A 165 -12.08 -1.13 -21.18
CA GLU A 165 -10.97 -1.83 -21.83
C GLU A 165 -11.39 -3.15 -22.49
N ALA A 166 -12.60 -3.65 -22.21
CA ALA A 166 -13.15 -4.83 -22.89
C ALA A 166 -13.41 -4.57 -24.39
N ARG A 167 -13.41 -5.64 -25.18
CA ARG A 167 -13.60 -5.55 -26.65
C ARG A 167 -14.62 -6.56 -27.15
N MET A 168 -15.39 -6.15 -28.15
CA MET A 168 -16.18 -7.08 -28.94
C MET A 168 -15.31 -7.61 -30.08
N VAL A 169 -15.08 -8.93 -30.13
CA VAL A 169 -14.28 -9.59 -31.16
C VAL A 169 -15.09 -10.75 -31.69
N GLU A 170 -15.35 -10.77 -33.00
CA GLU A 170 -16.10 -11.85 -33.66
C GLU A 170 -17.46 -12.15 -32.99
N GLY A 171 -18.11 -11.14 -32.42
CA GLY A 171 -19.40 -11.26 -31.74
C GLY A 171 -19.34 -11.76 -30.29
N ARG A 172 -18.14 -11.90 -29.71
CA ARG A 172 -17.93 -12.26 -28.29
C ARG A 172 -17.34 -11.08 -27.54
N TYR A 173 -17.68 -10.99 -26.25
CA TYR A 173 -17.11 -10.03 -25.32
C TYR A 173 -15.82 -10.60 -24.73
N HIS A 174 -14.69 -9.93 -24.95
CA HIS A 174 -13.38 -10.32 -24.41
C HIS A 174 -12.95 -9.40 -23.29
N ASP A 175 -12.48 -9.99 -22.20
CA ASP A 175 -12.02 -9.26 -21.01
C ASP A 175 -10.99 -10.08 -20.20
N ARG A 176 -10.49 -9.51 -19.10
CA ARG A 176 -9.48 -10.09 -18.22
C ARG A 176 -9.97 -10.11 -16.77
N LEU A 177 -9.79 -11.25 -16.10
CA LEU A 177 -9.91 -11.39 -14.65
C LEU A 177 -8.52 -11.50 -14.03
N ILE A 178 -8.32 -10.91 -12.85
CA ILE A 178 -7.06 -10.95 -12.12
C ILE A 178 -7.29 -11.56 -10.73
N PHE A 179 -6.35 -12.38 -10.29
CA PHE A 179 -6.30 -12.89 -8.93
C PHE A 179 -4.98 -12.49 -8.28
N ASP A 180 -5.00 -12.33 -6.96
CA ASP A 180 -3.76 -12.40 -6.20
C ASP A 180 -3.18 -13.83 -6.33
N PRO A 181 -1.87 -14.01 -6.30
CA PRO A 181 -1.25 -15.33 -6.32
C PRO A 181 -1.60 -16.08 -5.04
N VAL A 182 -1.73 -17.40 -5.15
CA VAL A 182 -1.93 -18.27 -3.98
C VAL A 182 -0.66 -18.28 -3.14
N ARG A 183 -0.83 -18.08 -1.83
CA ARG A 183 0.26 -18.05 -0.84
C ARG A 183 0.16 -19.25 0.10
N ASN A 184 1.31 -19.73 0.56
CA ASN A 184 1.46 -20.79 1.55
C ASN A 184 1.04 -20.30 2.97
N GLU A 185 1.05 -21.18 3.97
CA GLU A 185 0.70 -20.82 5.36
C GLU A 185 1.63 -19.76 5.99
N ASN A 186 2.84 -19.59 5.44
CA ASN A 186 3.81 -18.58 5.86
C ASN A 186 3.63 -17.25 5.11
N GLY A 187 2.63 -17.13 4.23
CA GLY A 187 2.38 -15.95 3.40
C GLY A 187 3.26 -15.83 2.16
N GLU A 188 4.08 -16.84 1.84
CA GLU A 188 4.94 -16.85 0.65
C GLU A 188 4.18 -17.37 -0.56
N VAL A 189 4.45 -16.84 -1.75
CA VAL A 189 3.80 -17.30 -2.99
C VAL A 189 4.18 -18.76 -3.29
N ILE A 190 3.20 -19.58 -3.65
CA ILE A 190 3.45 -20.96 -4.10
C ILE A 190 4.22 -20.92 -5.44
N ARG A 191 5.41 -21.53 -5.45
CA ARG A 191 6.35 -21.45 -6.58
C ARG A 191 6.29 -22.62 -7.56
N GLN A 192 5.68 -23.72 -7.14
CA GLN A 192 5.51 -24.93 -7.95
C GLN A 192 4.04 -25.23 -8.08
N ILE A 193 3.56 -25.24 -9.32
CA ILE A 193 2.17 -25.43 -9.69
C ILE A 193 2.15 -26.60 -10.67
N SER A 194 1.27 -27.56 -10.43
CA SER A 194 0.97 -28.66 -11.36
C SER A 194 -0.47 -28.56 -11.90
N GLU A 195 -1.37 -27.98 -11.10
CA GLU A 195 -2.78 -27.85 -11.41
C GLU A 195 -3.36 -26.61 -10.73
N LEU A 196 -4.10 -25.83 -11.51
CA LEU A 196 -4.81 -24.63 -11.07
C LEU A 196 -6.31 -24.91 -11.10
N HIS A 197 -7.02 -24.57 -10.03
CA HIS A 197 -8.47 -24.71 -9.98
C HIS A 197 -9.12 -23.34 -9.87
N LEU A 198 -10.07 -23.08 -10.76
CA LEU A 198 -10.97 -21.94 -10.72
C LEU A 198 -12.33 -22.41 -10.23
N PHE A 199 -12.78 -21.92 -9.08
CA PHE A 199 -14.00 -22.36 -8.41
C PHE A 199 -14.81 -21.17 -7.88
N ASP A 200 -16.04 -21.44 -7.42
CA ASP A 200 -17.03 -20.43 -7.07
C ASP A 200 -17.20 -19.34 -8.16
N LEU A 201 -17.01 -19.76 -9.41
CA LEU A 201 -17.05 -18.89 -10.57
C LEU A 201 -18.48 -18.38 -10.79
N THR A 202 -18.66 -17.07 -10.83
CA THR A 202 -19.94 -16.40 -11.08
C THR A 202 -19.78 -15.41 -12.22
N LEU A 203 -20.58 -15.60 -13.28
CA LEU A 203 -20.70 -14.65 -14.39
C LEU A 203 -21.92 -13.76 -14.16
N HIS A 204 -21.73 -12.45 -14.04
CA HIS A 204 -22.81 -11.47 -14.06
C HIS A 204 -22.97 -10.95 -15.49
N LYS A 205 -24.16 -11.08 -16.08
CA LYS A 205 -24.47 -10.61 -17.44
C LYS A 205 -25.95 -10.27 -17.56
N GLY A 206 -26.26 -9.08 -18.08
CA GLY A 206 -27.66 -8.66 -18.31
C GLY A 206 -28.52 -8.66 -17.04
N GLY A 207 -27.96 -8.20 -15.92
CA GLY A 207 -28.63 -8.15 -14.62
C GLY A 207 -28.89 -9.52 -13.97
N LYS A 208 -28.32 -10.60 -14.52
CA LYS A 208 -28.41 -11.97 -13.98
C LYS A 208 -27.04 -12.47 -13.57
N SER A 209 -27.02 -13.38 -12.61
CA SER A 209 -25.83 -14.09 -12.15
C SER A 209 -25.94 -15.56 -12.54
N TYR A 210 -24.90 -16.11 -13.13
CA TYR A 210 -24.79 -17.50 -13.55
C TYR A 210 -23.65 -18.16 -12.78
N GLU A 211 -23.98 -19.14 -11.94
CA GLU A 211 -22.97 -19.98 -11.28
C GLU A 211 -22.37 -20.95 -12.31
N LEU A 212 -21.05 -20.99 -12.36
CA LEU A 212 -20.30 -21.81 -13.30
C LEU A 212 -19.68 -23.01 -12.57
N ASN A 213 -19.47 -24.10 -13.30
CA ASN A 213 -18.79 -25.26 -12.74
C ASN A 213 -17.31 -24.94 -12.47
N GLU A 214 -16.74 -25.60 -11.46
CA GLU A 214 -15.30 -25.60 -11.21
C GLU A 214 -14.54 -26.08 -12.46
N VAL A 215 -13.41 -25.44 -12.73
CA VAL A 215 -12.50 -25.79 -13.82
C VAL A 215 -11.12 -26.09 -13.26
N SER A 216 -10.60 -27.27 -13.60
CA SER A 216 -9.22 -27.69 -13.33
C SER A 216 -8.37 -27.52 -14.58
N ILE A 217 -7.24 -26.85 -14.43
CA ILE A 217 -6.35 -26.45 -15.52
C ILE A 217 -4.96 -27.00 -15.22
N PRO A 218 -4.47 -27.99 -16.00
CA PRO A 218 -3.11 -28.48 -15.82
C PRO A 218 -2.12 -27.36 -16.17
N MET A 219 -1.19 -27.10 -15.27
CA MET A 219 -0.17 -26.05 -15.39
C MET A 219 1.13 -26.60 -14.84
N GLU A 220 2.12 -26.90 -15.68
CA GLU A 220 3.46 -27.31 -15.22
C GLU A 220 4.34 -26.07 -15.08
N LEU A 221 4.20 -25.35 -13.97
CA LEU A 221 4.97 -24.13 -13.70
C LEU A 221 5.85 -24.31 -12.47
N ASP A 222 7.15 -24.10 -12.63
CA ASP A 222 8.12 -24.03 -11.54
C ASP A 222 8.91 -22.73 -11.68
N PHE A 223 8.66 -21.76 -10.80
CA PHE A 223 9.35 -20.48 -10.81
C PHE A 223 10.87 -20.60 -10.57
N ASP A 224 11.34 -21.73 -10.05
CA ASP A 224 12.77 -21.96 -9.85
C ASP A 224 13.44 -22.59 -11.09
N GLN A 225 12.66 -22.99 -12.09
CA GLN A 225 13.15 -23.58 -13.34
C GLN A 225 12.96 -22.68 -14.57
N VAL A 226 12.37 -21.50 -14.40
CA VAL A 226 12.18 -20.58 -15.53
C VAL A 226 13.48 -20.01 -16.03
N GLU A 227 13.52 -19.75 -17.34
CA GLU A 227 14.67 -19.12 -17.97
C GLU A 227 14.97 -17.78 -17.30
N THR A 228 16.16 -17.71 -16.68
CA THR A 228 16.60 -16.55 -15.93
C THR A 228 17.89 -16.03 -16.55
N VAL A 229 17.86 -14.78 -17.00
CA VAL A 229 19.05 -14.06 -17.45
C VAL A 229 19.65 -13.39 -16.23
N SER A 230 20.89 -13.72 -15.89
CA SER A 230 21.59 -13.15 -14.73
C SER A 230 22.72 -12.25 -15.19
N ILE A 231 22.67 -10.98 -14.80
CA ILE A 231 23.63 -9.95 -15.20
C ILE A 231 24.43 -9.52 -13.96
N PRO A 232 25.71 -9.89 -13.85
CA PRO A 232 26.55 -9.40 -12.76
C PRO A 232 26.80 -7.91 -12.91
N ILE A 233 26.60 -7.16 -11.83
CA ILE A 233 26.81 -5.70 -11.79
C ILE A 233 28.12 -5.38 -11.06
N GLU A 234 28.30 -5.96 -9.87
CA GLU A 234 29.48 -5.84 -9.00
C GLU A 234 29.98 -4.39 -8.80
N GLN A 235 29.06 -3.44 -8.59
CA GLN A 235 29.38 -2.01 -8.44
C GLN A 235 28.74 -1.40 -7.21
N ALA A 236 29.35 -0.33 -6.70
CA ALA A 236 28.94 0.30 -5.45
C ALA A 236 28.58 1.77 -5.66
N PHE A 237 27.50 2.19 -5.02
CA PHE A 237 27.15 3.59 -4.81
C PHE A 237 27.56 3.96 -3.39
N SER A 238 28.47 4.93 -3.25
CA SER A 238 29.01 5.33 -1.95
C SER A 238 28.74 6.80 -1.68
N ALA A 239 28.23 7.10 -0.49
CA ALA A 239 28.07 8.46 0.00
C ALA A 239 28.31 8.46 1.51
N ASP A 240 28.95 9.50 2.05
CA ASP A 240 29.21 9.70 3.49
C ASP A 240 29.46 8.42 4.32
N GLY A 241 30.42 7.57 3.94
CA GLY A 241 30.75 6.37 4.73
C GLY A 241 29.78 5.19 4.59
N ASN A 242 28.64 5.35 3.92
CA ASN A 242 27.71 4.27 3.60
C ASN A 242 27.86 3.86 2.13
N SER A 243 27.70 2.58 1.83
CA SER A 243 27.77 2.03 0.48
C SER A 243 26.66 1.03 0.19
N ILE A 244 26.05 1.14 -0.99
CA ILE A 244 25.13 0.14 -1.55
C ILE A 244 25.86 -0.58 -2.67
N TYR A 245 26.10 -1.88 -2.52
CA TYR A 245 26.71 -2.74 -3.50
C TYR A 245 25.62 -3.45 -4.29
N MET A 246 25.53 -3.14 -5.58
CA MET A 246 24.70 -3.85 -6.54
C MET A 246 25.46 -5.07 -7.05
N GLU A 247 24.88 -6.25 -6.85
CA GLU A 247 25.55 -7.51 -7.10
C GLU A 247 25.12 -8.10 -8.44
N GLU A 248 23.82 -8.28 -8.63
CA GLU A 248 23.27 -9.00 -9.77
C GLU A 248 21.87 -8.50 -10.11
N LEU A 249 21.56 -8.38 -11.41
CA LEU A 249 20.20 -8.22 -11.90
C LEU A 249 19.76 -9.54 -12.54
N ARG A 250 18.75 -10.21 -11.96
CA ARG A 250 18.09 -11.37 -12.55
C ARG A 250 16.85 -10.93 -13.30
N ILE A 251 16.69 -11.39 -14.53
CA ILE A 251 15.54 -11.09 -15.37
C ILE A 251 14.84 -12.40 -15.68
N THR A 252 13.57 -12.48 -15.27
CA THR A 252 12.69 -13.64 -15.48
C THR A 252 11.51 -13.23 -16.36
N PRO A 253 10.68 -14.19 -16.83
CA PRO A 253 9.43 -13.87 -17.51
C PRO A 253 8.45 -13.08 -16.63
N PHE A 254 8.60 -13.13 -15.30
CA PHE A 254 7.63 -12.61 -14.34
C PHE A 254 8.04 -11.28 -13.69
N GLY A 255 9.29 -10.88 -13.86
CA GLY A 255 9.83 -9.68 -13.24
C GLY A 255 11.35 -9.63 -13.30
N MET A 256 11.92 -8.57 -12.75
CA MET A 256 13.36 -8.44 -12.57
C MET A 256 13.69 -8.29 -11.09
N GLU A 257 14.76 -8.92 -10.63
CA GLU A 257 15.22 -8.90 -9.24
C GLU A 257 16.65 -8.32 -9.21
N LEU A 258 16.84 -7.18 -8.57
CA LEU A 258 18.15 -6.58 -8.34
C LEU A 258 18.63 -6.94 -6.94
N PHE A 259 19.63 -7.82 -6.88
CA PHE A 259 20.28 -8.26 -5.66
C PHE A 259 21.33 -7.24 -5.23
N PHE A 260 21.33 -6.93 -3.94
CA PHE A 260 22.22 -5.93 -3.37
C PHE A 260 22.59 -6.24 -1.92
N ARG A 261 23.63 -5.55 -1.44
CA ARG A 261 23.98 -5.48 -0.02
C ARG A 261 24.39 -4.07 0.35
N ASP A 262 24.25 -3.72 1.62
CA ASP A 262 24.64 -2.43 2.17
C ASP A 262 25.78 -2.59 3.20
N GLU A 263 26.63 -1.57 3.28
CA GLU A 263 27.59 -1.38 4.36
C GLU A 263 27.45 0.03 4.89
N SER A 264 27.17 0.17 6.19
CA SER A 264 27.18 1.46 6.89
C SER A 264 28.42 1.56 7.77
N GLU A 265 29.13 2.70 7.73
CA GLU A 265 30.29 2.97 8.61
C GLU A 265 29.92 2.87 10.10
N ASP A 266 28.72 3.34 10.44
CA ASP A 266 28.19 3.36 11.80
C ASP A 266 27.49 2.03 12.17
N GLY A 267 27.34 1.11 11.22
CA GLY A 267 26.60 -0.15 11.40
C GLY A 267 25.08 0.03 11.43
N ASP A 268 24.59 1.18 10.95
CA ASP A 268 23.17 1.50 10.90
C ASP A 268 22.44 0.54 9.93
N PRO A 269 21.36 -0.14 10.34
CA PRO A 269 20.60 -0.99 9.44
C PRO A 269 19.84 -0.18 8.37
N LEU A 270 19.95 -0.64 7.13
CA LEU A 270 19.15 -0.14 6.01
C LEU A 270 17.67 -0.50 6.17
N LEU A 271 16.82 0.50 6.01
CA LEU A 271 15.37 0.43 6.17
C LEU A 271 14.62 0.50 4.82
N ASP A 272 15.08 1.38 3.93
CA ASP A 272 14.47 1.61 2.61
C ASP A 272 15.56 1.94 1.58
N LEU A 273 15.33 1.53 0.33
CA LEU A 273 16.22 1.80 -0.79
C LEU A 273 15.39 2.09 -2.03
N ALA A 274 15.51 3.31 -2.56
CA ALA A 274 14.84 3.72 -3.78
C ALA A 274 15.81 3.63 -4.96
N VAL A 275 15.49 2.77 -5.92
CA VAL A 275 16.27 2.56 -7.13
C VAL A 275 15.36 2.68 -8.35
N ASP A 276 15.83 3.40 -9.36
CA ASP A 276 15.23 3.39 -10.69
C ASP A 276 16.01 2.46 -11.61
N LEU A 277 15.27 1.71 -12.43
CA LEU A 277 15.80 0.93 -13.53
C LEU A 277 15.18 1.45 -14.83
N VAL A 278 16.01 2.09 -15.65
CA VAL A 278 15.57 2.72 -16.90
C VAL A 278 16.16 1.97 -18.08
N SER A 279 15.33 1.47 -18.99
CA SER A 279 15.85 1.00 -20.28
C SER A 279 16.21 2.20 -21.15
N LYS A 280 17.31 2.13 -21.90
CA LYS A 280 17.64 3.18 -22.89
C LYS A 280 16.65 3.24 -24.06
N ASP A 281 15.80 2.23 -24.19
CA ASP A 281 14.82 2.05 -25.26
C ASP A 281 13.52 2.84 -24.97
N GLU A 282 13.63 3.93 -24.20
CA GLU A 282 12.61 4.93 -23.83
C GLU A 282 11.48 4.47 -22.89
N THR A 283 11.55 3.27 -22.30
CA THR A 283 10.55 2.82 -21.31
C THR A 283 11.17 2.81 -19.91
N THR A 284 10.68 3.65 -18.99
CA THR A 284 10.99 3.51 -17.55
C THR A 284 10.35 2.22 -17.06
N ILE A 285 11.15 1.27 -16.56
CA ILE A 285 10.67 -0.06 -16.16
C ILE A 285 10.28 -0.08 -14.66
N GLY A 286 9.55 0.96 -14.26
CA GLY A 286 8.98 1.06 -12.93
C GLY A 286 9.77 1.94 -11.98
N PHE A 287 9.01 2.41 -11.00
CA PHE A 287 9.45 3.15 -9.82
C PHE A 287 8.98 2.33 -8.61
N PHE A 288 9.86 2.24 -7.61
CA PHE A 288 9.52 1.98 -6.21
C PHE A 288 9.09 0.56 -5.81
N TYR A 289 9.96 -0.18 -5.11
CA TYR A 289 9.50 -1.10 -4.06
C TYR A 289 10.54 -1.37 -2.96
N GLN A 290 10.01 -1.41 -1.74
CA GLN A 290 10.63 -1.75 -0.45
C GLN A 290 11.30 -3.13 -0.51
N GLY A 291 12.58 -3.22 -0.10
CA GLY A 291 13.29 -4.50 -0.04
C GLY A 291 12.47 -5.62 0.62
N MET A 292 12.25 -6.71 -0.11
CA MET A 292 11.70 -7.94 0.45
C MET A 292 12.87 -8.76 0.99
N PHE A 293 12.80 -9.09 2.28
CA PHE A 293 13.81 -9.93 2.93
C PHE A 293 13.39 -11.39 2.75
N ARG A 294 14.16 -12.18 2.01
CA ARG A 294 13.95 -13.64 1.98
C ARG A 294 14.54 -14.24 3.26
N GLU A 295 13.95 -15.35 3.74
CA GLU A 295 14.59 -16.20 4.74
C GLU A 295 16.01 -16.55 4.23
N ASN A 296 17.06 -16.08 4.93
CA ASN A 296 18.52 -16.21 4.66
C ASN A 296 19.30 -14.93 4.22
N GLU A 297 18.92 -13.73 4.65
CA GLU A 297 19.75 -12.49 4.58
C GLU A 297 20.00 -11.88 3.18
N GLU A 298 19.55 -12.52 2.10
CA GLU A 298 19.71 -12.00 0.74
C GLU A 298 18.67 -10.87 0.47
N LYS A 299 19.16 -9.66 0.14
CA LYS A 299 18.32 -8.47 -0.11
C LYS A 299 18.16 -8.24 -1.61
N PHE A 300 16.94 -8.00 -2.06
CA PHE A 300 16.67 -7.69 -3.46
C PHE A 300 15.53 -6.67 -3.62
N ILE A 301 15.52 -6.01 -4.78
CA ILE A 301 14.44 -5.13 -5.26
C ILE A 301 13.78 -5.81 -6.46
N GLN A 302 12.46 -5.91 -6.45
CA GLN A 302 11.69 -6.44 -7.57
C GLN A 302 11.18 -5.29 -8.45
N PHE A 303 11.33 -5.45 -9.77
CA PHE A 303 10.79 -4.57 -10.80
C PHE A 303 9.81 -5.34 -11.69
N GLU A 304 8.95 -4.59 -12.38
CA GLU A 304 7.98 -5.15 -13.30
C GLU A 304 8.65 -5.94 -14.45
N PRO A 305 7.97 -6.95 -15.01
CA PRO A 305 8.47 -7.69 -16.14
C PRO A 305 8.60 -6.84 -17.41
N VAL A 306 9.47 -7.27 -18.32
CA VAL A 306 9.70 -6.65 -19.64
C VAL A 306 9.25 -7.56 -20.76
N ASP A 307 8.64 -6.97 -21.79
CA ASP A 307 8.25 -7.70 -23.01
C ASP A 307 9.45 -8.04 -23.90
N GLU A 308 10.43 -7.14 -23.97
CA GLU A 308 11.68 -7.34 -24.71
C GLU A 308 12.85 -7.04 -23.78
N LEU A 309 13.92 -7.84 -23.89
CA LEU A 309 15.16 -7.56 -23.14
C LEU A 309 15.84 -6.34 -23.76
N PRO A 310 15.97 -5.23 -23.02
CA PRO A 310 16.68 -4.08 -23.54
C PRO A 310 18.17 -4.43 -23.68
N THR A 311 18.92 -3.71 -24.52
CA THR A 311 20.37 -3.97 -24.63
C THR A 311 21.19 -3.34 -23.50
N GLU A 312 20.59 -2.35 -22.83
CA GLU A 312 21.25 -1.57 -21.79
C GLU A 312 20.23 -1.03 -20.81
N PHE A 313 20.57 -1.14 -19.53
CA PHE A 313 19.86 -0.52 -18.42
C PHE A 313 20.68 0.62 -17.83
N GLU A 314 20.00 1.66 -17.36
CA GLU A 314 20.56 2.66 -16.45
C GLU A 314 19.94 2.45 -15.06
N LEU A 315 20.78 2.09 -14.10
CA LEU A 315 20.45 1.98 -12.68
C LEU A 315 20.74 3.32 -11.99
N LYS A 316 19.78 3.83 -11.23
CA LYS A 316 19.94 5.03 -10.40
C LYS A 316 19.52 4.71 -8.99
N VAL A 317 20.47 4.72 -8.05
CA VAL A 317 20.10 4.79 -6.63
C VAL A 317 19.70 6.23 -6.38
N GLN A 318 18.46 6.47 -6.00
CA GLN A 318 17.99 7.82 -5.66
C GLN A 318 18.30 8.12 -4.20
N ARG A 319 17.91 7.20 -3.32
CA ARG A 319 18.05 7.36 -1.88
C ARG A 319 18.12 6.04 -1.13
N ALA A 320 18.81 6.05 0.01
CA ALA A 320 18.80 4.97 1.00
C ALA A 320 18.45 5.54 2.36
N THR A 321 17.51 4.92 3.08
CA THR A 321 17.11 5.32 4.43
C THR A 321 17.62 4.30 5.44
N TYR A 322 18.29 4.77 6.48
CA TYR A 322 18.86 3.96 7.55
C TYR A 322 18.22 4.31 8.89
N VAL A 323 18.24 3.38 9.85
CA VAL A 323 17.89 3.64 11.26
C VAL A 323 19.19 3.82 12.04
N SER A 324 19.43 5.01 12.57
CA SER A 324 20.61 5.23 13.41
C SER A 324 20.33 4.86 14.86
N ASP A 325 21.35 4.32 15.54
CA ASP A 325 21.33 4.13 17.00
C ASP A 325 21.60 5.44 17.77
N GLN A 326 21.81 6.55 17.07
CA GLN A 326 22.03 7.86 17.67
C GLN A 326 20.73 8.48 18.21
N ASP A 327 20.77 8.92 19.47
CA ASP A 327 19.65 9.56 20.16
C ASP A 327 19.70 11.09 20.08
N VAL A 328 18.60 11.71 19.66
CA VAL A 328 18.45 13.17 19.72
C VAL A 328 17.96 13.55 21.09
N SER A 329 18.60 14.51 21.75
CA SER A 329 17.99 15.17 22.91
C SER A 329 18.10 16.68 22.83
N PHE A 330 16.98 17.36 23.09
CA PHE A 330 16.89 18.81 23.20
C PHE A 330 15.92 19.21 24.31
N ALA A 331 16.07 20.42 24.83
CA ALA A 331 15.21 20.99 25.85
C ALA A 331 14.36 22.11 25.25
N ILE A 332 13.05 22.07 25.51
CA ILE A 332 12.10 23.13 25.16
C ILE A 332 11.81 23.93 26.44
N PRO A 333 12.08 25.23 26.49
CA PRO A 333 11.74 26.06 27.64
C PRO A 333 10.22 26.17 27.79
N LEU A 334 9.70 25.91 28.99
CA LEU A 334 8.29 26.08 29.30
C LEU A 334 8.04 27.51 29.79
N ILE A 335 7.53 28.39 28.93
CA ILE A 335 7.25 29.78 29.28
C ILE A 335 6.03 29.84 30.21
N ARG A 336 6.27 30.06 31.51
CA ARG A 336 5.23 30.10 32.54
C ARG A 336 4.42 31.40 32.57
N ASP A 337 5.01 32.52 32.15
CA ASP A 337 4.45 33.85 32.44
C ASP A 337 3.23 34.24 31.57
N SER A 338 2.90 33.47 30.52
CA SER A 338 1.67 33.65 29.71
C SER A 338 0.54 32.69 30.08
N LEU A 339 0.81 31.63 30.86
CA LEU A 339 -0.13 30.53 31.12
C LEU A 339 -1.25 30.85 32.13
N LEU A 340 -1.25 32.02 32.76
CA LEU A 340 -2.19 32.38 33.83
C LEU A 340 -3.12 33.57 33.55
N LEU A 341 -3.04 34.19 32.37
CA LEU A 341 -3.89 35.34 32.05
C LEU A 341 -4.66 35.11 30.75
N SER A 342 -5.86 34.55 30.91
CA SER A 342 -6.93 34.42 29.92
C SER A 342 -6.53 33.75 28.60
N ILE A 343 -6.94 32.49 28.45
CA ILE A 343 -7.02 31.79 27.17
C ILE A 343 -7.97 32.57 26.25
N ASP A 344 -7.44 33.56 25.55
CA ASP A 344 -7.96 34.02 24.27
C ASP A 344 -7.23 33.17 23.23
N ARG A 345 -7.94 32.23 22.58
CA ARG A 345 -7.39 31.34 21.55
C ARG A 345 -6.87 32.09 20.30
N SER A 346 -6.83 33.42 20.32
CA SER A 346 -6.44 34.27 19.19
C SER A 346 -4.98 34.72 19.18
N GLN A 347 -4.17 34.41 20.21
CA GLN A 347 -2.74 34.73 20.22
C GLN A 347 -1.88 33.48 20.14
N GLN A 348 -1.74 32.99 18.92
CA GLN A 348 -0.70 32.04 18.50
C GLN A 348 0.61 32.84 18.40
N GLU A 349 1.52 32.70 19.37
CA GLU A 349 2.87 33.24 19.23
C GLU A 349 3.72 32.20 18.48
N ILE A 350 4.05 32.50 17.23
CA ILE A 350 4.99 31.71 16.43
C ILE A 350 6.38 31.99 16.99
N TYR A 351 7.00 30.98 17.60
CA TYR A 351 8.34 31.06 18.18
C TYR A 351 9.26 30.14 17.38
N GLU A 352 10.08 30.74 16.51
CA GLU A 352 11.12 30.01 15.77
C GLU A 352 12.47 30.08 16.49
N GLU A 353 12.90 28.97 17.07
CA GLU A 353 14.24 28.82 17.65
C GLU A 353 14.95 27.60 17.05
N SER A 354 16.16 27.82 16.55
CA SER A 354 17.04 26.75 16.09
C SER A 354 17.55 25.96 17.31
N ILE A 355 17.19 24.68 17.38
CA ILE A 355 17.56 23.80 18.49
C ILE A 355 18.81 22.95 18.19
N GLY A 356 19.21 22.87 16.92
CA GLY A 356 20.44 22.17 16.53
C GLY A 356 20.46 21.76 15.06
N THR A 357 21.52 21.03 14.68
CA THR A 357 21.67 20.41 13.36
C THR A 357 21.86 18.92 13.53
N TRP A 358 21.15 18.13 12.73
CA TRP A 358 21.15 16.68 12.80
C TRP A 358 21.16 16.07 11.40
N PHE A 359 22.12 15.18 11.11
CA PHE A 359 22.36 14.63 9.76
C PHE A 359 22.29 15.72 8.67
N GLY A 360 22.88 16.88 8.93
CA GLY A 360 22.89 18.01 8.00
C GLY A 360 21.60 18.85 7.95
N ALA A 361 20.48 18.41 8.54
CA ALA A 361 19.23 19.17 8.64
C ALA A 361 19.22 20.08 9.87
N GLU A 362 18.68 21.29 9.74
CA GLU A 362 18.46 22.17 10.89
C GLU A 362 17.11 21.82 11.53
N LEU A 363 17.13 21.62 12.85
CA LEU A 363 15.94 21.42 13.66
C LEU A 363 15.52 22.77 14.23
N VAL A 364 14.30 23.18 13.91
CA VAL A 364 13.72 24.46 14.36
C VAL A 364 12.44 24.15 15.11
N PHE A 365 12.39 24.54 16.37
CA PHE A 365 11.13 24.58 17.09
C PHE A 365 10.34 25.79 16.58
N GLN A 366 9.10 25.61 16.11
CA GLN A 366 8.33 26.67 15.43
C GLN A 366 7.12 27.17 16.23
N GLU A 367 6.44 26.27 16.94
CA GLU A 367 5.22 26.62 17.65
C GLU A 367 5.00 25.72 18.86
N ALA A 368 4.49 26.28 19.95
CA ALA A 368 3.78 25.54 20.98
C ALA A 368 2.43 26.20 21.31
N THR A 369 1.35 25.44 21.15
CA THR A 369 0.02 25.79 21.59
C THR A 369 -0.29 25.07 22.91
N TYR A 370 -0.59 25.87 23.94
CA TYR A 370 -0.98 25.36 25.25
C TYR A 370 -2.50 25.43 25.43
N SER A 371 -3.10 24.34 25.89
CA SER A 371 -4.48 24.30 26.37
C SER A 371 -4.53 23.93 27.86
N GLN A 372 -5.73 23.88 28.45
CA GLN A 372 -5.89 23.52 29.87
C GLN A 372 -5.33 22.13 30.22
N ASN A 373 -5.19 21.21 29.25
CA ASN A 373 -4.64 19.87 29.48
C ASN A 373 -3.75 19.36 28.33
N THR A 374 -3.46 20.17 27.31
CA THR A 374 -2.66 19.75 26.16
C THR A 374 -1.52 20.73 25.86
N LEU A 375 -0.40 20.20 25.39
CA LEU A 375 0.68 20.95 24.75
C LEU A 375 0.83 20.37 23.35
N GLU A 376 0.52 21.17 22.35
CA GLU A 376 0.79 20.86 20.95
C GLU A 376 2.02 21.63 20.54
N TRP A 377 3.00 20.98 19.92
CA TRP A 377 4.16 21.69 19.36
C TRP A 377 4.57 21.14 18.02
N THR A 378 5.21 21.99 17.23
CA THR A 378 5.69 21.67 15.89
C THR A 378 7.21 21.80 15.83
N LEU A 379 7.86 20.70 15.44
CA LEU A 379 9.26 20.70 15.01
C LEU A 379 9.30 20.83 13.50
N LEU A 380 9.97 21.87 13.02
CA LEU A 380 10.31 22.02 11.61
C LEU A 380 11.71 21.47 11.38
N VAL A 381 11.80 20.49 10.48
CA VAL A 381 13.06 19.94 9.98
C VAL A 381 13.36 20.63 8.65
N LYS A 382 14.27 21.61 8.69
CA LYS A 382 14.74 22.32 7.49
C LYS A 382 15.86 21.51 6.86
N ALA A 383 15.57 20.89 5.72
CA ALA A 383 16.58 20.19 4.95
C ALA A 383 17.65 21.18 4.48
N ASN A 384 18.92 20.80 4.59
CA ASN A 384 19.99 21.49 3.90
C ASN A 384 20.08 20.91 2.50
N GLU A 385 19.73 21.70 1.49
CA GLU A 385 19.72 21.27 0.07
C GLU A 385 21.09 20.78 -0.43
N ASN A 386 22.18 21.10 0.28
CA ASN A 386 23.53 20.64 -0.03
C ASN A 386 23.97 19.45 0.82
N ALA A 387 23.14 18.98 1.75
CA ALA A 387 23.46 17.83 2.58
C ALA A 387 23.13 16.53 1.83
N THR A 388 24.11 15.65 1.81
CA THR A 388 24.03 14.30 1.26
C THR A 388 23.25 13.34 2.18
N ARG A 389 23.13 13.68 3.47
CA ARG A 389 22.16 13.09 4.40
C ARG A 389 21.09 14.13 4.76
N SER A 390 19.89 13.66 5.00
CA SER A 390 18.78 14.45 5.53
C SER A 390 18.03 13.61 6.55
N LEU A 391 17.63 14.22 7.67
CA LEU A 391 16.73 13.56 8.62
C LEU A 391 15.47 13.07 7.88
N ALA A 392 15.11 11.81 8.10
CA ALA A 392 13.90 11.21 7.53
C ALA A 392 12.94 10.95 8.67
N ILE A 393 11.74 11.50 8.62
CA ILE A 393 10.67 11.07 9.52
C ILE A 393 9.91 9.98 8.79
N PRO A 394 9.88 8.75 9.31
CA PRO A 394 9.32 7.66 8.57
C PRO A 394 7.78 7.74 8.54
N TYR A 395 7.22 7.75 7.34
CA TYR A 395 5.80 7.48 7.12
C TYR A 395 5.61 5.97 6.94
N PHE A 396 5.76 5.19 8.02
CA PHE A 396 5.40 3.78 7.96
C PHE A 396 3.99 3.57 8.50
N THR A 397 3.26 2.67 7.83
CA THR A 397 2.13 2.00 8.46
C THR A 397 2.68 1.04 9.51
N GLU A 398 2.01 0.92 10.66
CA GLU A 398 2.59 0.30 11.85
C GLU A 398 3.07 -1.15 11.63
N ALA A 399 2.36 -1.90 10.80
CA ALA A 399 2.67 -3.29 10.47
C ALA A 399 4.02 -3.46 9.72
N SER A 400 4.31 -2.57 8.77
CA SER A 400 5.51 -2.69 7.92
C SER A 400 6.81 -2.40 8.68
N PHE A 401 6.77 -1.54 9.71
CA PHE A 401 7.94 -1.21 10.51
C PHE A 401 8.21 -2.26 11.60
N TYR A 402 7.17 -2.85 12.21
CA TYR A 402 7.32 -3.93 13.20
C TYR A 402 8.08 -5.14 12.62
N GLU A 403 7.63 -5.65 11.48
CA GLU A 403 8.25 -6.82 10.82
C GLU A 403 9.71 -6.57 10.43
N ARG A 404 10.08 -5.31 10.16
CA ARG A 404 11.40 -4.92 9.65
C ARG A 404 12.43 -4.56 10.71
N THR A 405 11.97 -4.11 11.87
CA THR A 405 12.84 -3.58 12.94
C THR A 405 12.69 -4.33 14.26
N GLY A 406 11.62 -5.12 14.43
CA GLY A 406 11.26 -5.77 15.69
C GLY A 406 10.60 -4.83 16.72
N PHE A 407 10.33 -3.56 16.39
CA PHE A 407 9.75 -2.58 17.32
C PHE A 407 8.21 -2.57 17.30
N GLU A 408 7.58 -2.92 18.42
CA GLU A 408 6.12 -3.15 18.59
C GLU A 408 5.18 -2.03 18.13
N SER A 409 5.65 -0.80 17.95
CA SER A 409 4.80 0.39 17.71
C SER A 409 4.82 0.96 16.30
N GLY A 410 5.55 0.37 15.34
CA GLY A 410 5.43 0.80 13.95
C GLY A 410 5.94 2.21 13.61
N ARG A 411 6.50 2.90 14.61
CA ARG A 411 7.02 4.26 14.59
C ARG A 411 8.27 4.28 15.48
N PRO A 412 9.32 5.06 15.15
CA PRO A 412 10.45 5.24 16.05
C PRO A 412 9.91 5.79 17.39
N PRO A 413 10.32 5.22 18.53
CA PRO A 413 9.79 5.63 19.81
C PRO A 413 10.29 7.04 20.15
N LEU A 414 9.34 7.98 20.24
CA LEU A 414 9.58 9.29 20.83
C LEU A 414 9.45 9.17 22.35
N TYR A 415 10.52 9.50 23.07
CA TYR A 415 10.53 9.49 24.52
C TYR A 415 10.58 10.92 25.05
N LEU A 416 9.49 11.35 25.68
CA LEU A 416 9.46 12.64 26.36
C LEU A 416 9.77 12.46 27.84
N THR A 417 10.73 13.24 28.31
CA THR A 417 11.11 13.33 29.74
C THR A 417 11.01 14.80 30.16
N TYR A 418 10.62 15.10 31.39
CA TYR A 418 10.57 16.49 31.88
C TYR A 418 11.56 16.69 33.03
N LYS A 419 12.08 17.91 33.15
CA LYS A 419 12.99 18.29 34.24
C LYS A 419 12.35 19.36 35.11
N THR A 420 12.31 19.10 36.41
CA THR A 420 11.90 20.06 37.44
C THR A 420 13.12 20.35 38.32
N GLY A 421 13.81 21.48 38.05
CA GLY A 421 15.11 21.77 38.67
C GLY A 421 16.19 20.76 38.27
N ASP A 422 17.08 20.39 39.22
CA ASP A 422 18.19 19.44 38.99
C ASP A 422 17.78 17.96 39.00
N GLN A 423 16.49 17.64 39.18
CA GLN A 423 16.00 16.26 39.25
C GLN A 423 15.20 15.94 37.98
N PRO A 424 15.62 14.98 37.14
CA PRO A 424 14.78 14.48 36.06
C PRO A 424 13.58 13.77 36.67
N VAL A 425 12.38 14.11 36.21
CA VAL A 425 11.18 13.38 36.57
C VAL A 425 10.82 12.50 35.38
N ASN A 426 11.00 11.19 35.57
CA ASN A 426 10.81 10.19 34.52
C ASN A 426 9.35 9.73 34.47
N ASP A 427 8.41 10.54 33.97
CA ASP A 427 7.19 9.95 33.38
C ASP A 427 7.40 9.86 31.86
N LEU A 428 7.52 8.62 31.39
CA LEU A 428 7.70 8.28 29.99
C LEU A 428 6.33 8.33 29.30
N HIS A 429 6.14 9.26 28.39
CA HIS A 429 4.94 9.31 27.56
C HIS A 429 5.29 8.93 26.13
N THR A 430 4.72 7.82 25.63
CA THR A 430 4.70 7.50 24.20
C THR A 430 3.61 8.32 23.53
N ILE A 431 3.95 9.08 22.49
CA ILE A 431 3.04 10.04 21.86
C ILE A 431 2.97 9.75 20.36
N GLY A 432 1.75 9.86 19.81
CA GLY A 432 1.55 9.80 18.37
C GLY A 432 2.16 11.02 17.70
N MET A 433 3.13 10.81 16.81
CA MET A 433 3.65 11.84 15.92
C MET A 433 2.80 11.88 14.65
N ASN A 434 2.36 13.07 14.25
CA ASN A 434 1.78 13.31 12.94
C ASN A 434 2.79 14.12 12.12
N GLY A 435 3.33 13.52 11.06
CA GLY A 435 4.21 14.21 10.12
C GLY A 435 3.40 14.83 8.98
N ASN A 436 3.74 16.04 8.57
CA ASN A 436 3.34 16.59 7.27
C ASN A 436 4.56 17.15 6.53
N ILE A 437 4.57 17.11 5.20
CA ILE A 437 5.64 17.70 4.38
C ILE A 437 5.04 18.86 3.58
N ASP A 438 5.65 20.03 3.64
CA ASP A 438 5.31 21.18 2.80
C ASP A 438 6.55 21.84 2.17
N ASP A 439 6.36 22.95 1.46
CA ASP A 439 7.42 23.71 0.79
C ASP A 439 8.50 24.26 1.75
N LEU A 440 8.23 24.28 3.07
CA LEU A 440 9.12 24.80 4.11
C LEU A 440 9.94 23.70 4.79
N GLY A 441 9.57 22.43 4.64
CA GLY A 441 10.28 21.29 5.18
C GLY A 441 9.35 20.19 5.71
N GLN A 442 9.90 19.30 6.52
CA GLN A 442 9.09 18.29 7.21
C GLN A 442 8.66 18.84 8.57
N HIS A 443 7.36 18.83 8.84
CA HIS A 443 6.76 19.26 10.10
C HIS A 443 6.40 18.03 10.92
N ILE A 444 6.89 17.98 12.15
CA ILE A 444 6.46 17.00 13.15
C ILE A 444 5.56 17.72 14.13
N SER A 445 4.27 17.40 14.13
CA SER A 445 3.36 17.82 15.19
C SER A 445 3.28 16.76 16.28
N VAL A 446 3.49 17.18 17.51
CA VAL A 446 3.43 16.34 18.71
C VAL A 446 2.35 16.91 19.64
N GLU A 447 1.35 16.09 19.96
CA GLU A 447 0.31 16.45 20.93
C GLU A 447 0.54 15.70 22.26
N LEU A 448 0.86 16.47 23.30
CA LEU A 448 0.96 15.98 24.66
C LEU A 448 -0.34 16.21 25.42
N SER A 449 -1.05 15.14 25.76
CA SER A 449 -2.25 15.20 26.60
C SER A 449 -1.95 14.87 28.06
N GLY A 450 -2.67 15.49 29.00
CA GLY A 450 -2.61 15.16 30.43
C GLY A 450 -1.55 15.94 31.23
N ILE A 451 -1.02 17.04 30.68
CA ILE A 451 -0.10 17.95 31.38
C ILE A 451 -0.86 18.74 32.45
N ARG A 452 -1.18 18.10 33.58
CA ARG A 452 -1.67 18.81 34.77
C ARG A 452 -0.50 19.03 35.71
N GLN A 453 -0.13 20.30 35.88
CA GLN A 453 0.87 20.77 36.85
C GLN A 453 2.26 20.17 36.67
N LEU A 454 2.81 20.21 35.45
CA LEU A 454 4.27 20.12 35.33
C LEU A 454 4.86 21.40 35.95
N GLU A 455 5.36 21.30 37.19
CA GLU A 455 6.31 22.28 37.76
C GLU A 455 7.69 22.14 37.07
N ALA A 456 7.72 21.94 35.75
CA ALA A 456 8.94 21.81 34.97
C ALA A 456 9.31 23.18 34.40
N ASP A 457 10.59 23.50 34.38
CA ASP A 457 11.10 24.71 33.71
C ASP A 457 11.40 24.42 32.23
N GLU A 458 11.65 23.14 31.91
CA GLU A 458 11.99 22.66 30.58
C GLU A 458 11.39 21.26 30.33
N LEU A 459 10.96 21.02 29.09
CA LEU A 459 10.61 19.71 28.58
C LEU A 459 11.81 19.15 27.79
N VAL A 460 12.35 18.00 28.21
CA VAL A 460 13.44 17.32 27.50
C VAL A 460 12.86 16.30 26.53
N VAL A 461 12.97 16.59 25.25
CA VAL A 461 12.60 15.67 24.19
C VAL A 461 13.79 14.75 23.94
N GLN A 462 13.57 13.43 23.96
CA GLN A 462 14.52 12.44 23.45
C GLN A 462 13.88 11.66 22.31
N ILE A 463 14.56 11.59 21.17
CA ILE A 463 14.15 10.81 20.01
C ILE A 463 15.18 9.69 19.84
N GLU A 464 14.77 8.44 20.00
CA GLU A 464 15.63 7.28 19.79
C GLU A 464 15.38 6.67 18.41
N ASN A 465 16.36 5.91 17.89
CA ASN A 465 16.25 5.17 16.63
C ASN A 465 15.89 6.08 15.43
N VAL A 466 16.60 7.19 15.32
CA VAL A 466 16.29 8.23 14.33
C VAL A 466 16.65 7.75 12.93
N THR A 467 15.72 7.88 12.00
CA THR A 467 15.97 7.55 10.61
C THR A 467 16.59 8.71 9.84
N TYR A 468 17.49 8.40 8.93
CA TYR A 468 18.02 9.38 7.98
C TYR A 468 18.04 8.83 6.58
N THR A 469 17.80 9.72 5.63
CA THR A 469 17.88 9.43 4.21
C THR A 469 19.18 9.99 3.68
N GLN A 470 19.92 9.14 3.00
CA GLN A 470 21.05 9.51 2.19
C GLN A 470 20.64 9.58 0.72
N HIS A 471 21.03 10.66 0.05
CA HIS A 471 20.75 10.87 -1.37
C HIS A 471 21.99 10.53 -2.20
N PHE A 472 21.78 9.83 -3.31
CA PHE A 472 22.83 9.48 -4.26
C PHE A 472 22.56 10.22 -5.57
N THR A 473 23.61 10.78 -6.17
CA THR A 473 23.52 11.51 -7.43
C THR A 473 24.09 10.73 -8.62
N ASP A 474 24.73 9.60 -8.34
CA ASP A 474 25.41 8.80 -9.33
C ASP A 474 24.41 7.88 -10.05
N SER A 475 24.63 7.67 -11.34
CA SER A 475 23.95 6.64 -12.12
C SER A 475 24.97 5.67 -12.69
N LEU A 476 24.51 4.43 -12.89
CA LEU A 476 25.29 3.37 -13.49
C LEU A 476 24.60 2.84 -14.73
N SER A 477 25.29 2.83 -15.85
CA SER A 477 24.85 2.09 -17.03
C SER A 477 25.36 0.65 -16.98
N VAL A 478 24.44 -0.31 -17.04
CA VAL A 478 24.70 -1.74 -17.14
C VAL A 478 24.31 -2.19 -18.53
N SER A 479 25.31 -2.47 -19.36
CA SER A 479 25.10 -3.07 -20.68
C SER A 479 25.17 -4.58 -20.57
N PHE A 480 24.30 -5.28 -21.29
CA PHE A 480 24.40 -6.73 -21.43
C PHE A 480 24.18 -7.12 -22.89
N SER A 481 24.77 -8.24 -23.31
CA SER A 481 24.61 -8.77 -24.65
C SER A 481 23.81 -10.07 -24.55
N PRO A 482 22.67 -10.19 -25.25
CA PRO A 482 21.87 -11.42 -25.24
C PRO A 482 22.60 -12.65 -25.79
N ASP A 483 23.75 -12.45 -26.45
CA ASP A 483 24.50 -13.47 -27.20
C ASP A 483 25.64 -14.15 -26.39
N ASN A 484 25.81 -13.84 -25.10
CA ASN A 484 26.91 -14.37 -24.26
C ASN A 484 26.48 -15.47 -23.30
#